data_AF-A0A947FP81-F1
#
_entry.id   AF-A0A947FP81-F1
#
_cell.length_a   1.000
_cell.length_b   1.000
_cell.length_c   1.000
_cell.angle_alpha   90.00
_cell.angle_beta   90.00
_cell.angle_gamma   90.00
#
_symmetry.space_group_name_H-M   'P 1'
#
loop_
_entity.id
_entity.type
_entity.pdbx_description
1 polymer ?
#
loop_
_entity_poly.entity_id
_entity_poly.type
_entity_poly.pdbx_seq_one_letter_code
_entity_poly.pdbx_strand_id
1 'polypeptide(L)'
;MTESATIAAGAAPLIKPRTSKDDRIMVGFILVICLYLLIALAFPLYAMLSKSFSTYAFDLTNFEFQVNTGDGWSETFSAATQNEKIQKFKPEDLVTSSDGRLAPTELFPDFSFRSPTLYKLRQVRGDTSFLFGTERVDDTDWHEY
;
A
#
# COMPACT_ATOMS: atom_id res chain seq x y z
N MET A 1 -87.27 -7.41 -25.54
CA MET A 1 -86.77 -8.29 -24.46
C MET A 1 -85.56 -8.98 -25.04
N THR A 2 -84.32 -8.77 -24.60
CA THR A 2 -83.83 -8.38 -23.27
C THR A 2 -82.44 -7.75 -23.40
N GLU A 3 -82.12 -6.95 -22.38
CA GLU A 3 -81.03 -5.98 -22.28
C GLU A 3 -79.61 -6.55 -22.39
N SER A 4 -78.73 -5.73 -22.96
CA SER A 4 -77.30 -5.76 -22.73
C SER A 4 -76.98 -5.19 -21.35
N ALA A 5 -76.17 -5.89 -20.56
CA ALA A 5 -75.52 -5.32 -19.40
C ALA A 5 -74.03 -5.68 -19.40
N THR A 6 -73.25 -4.74 -19.94
CA THR A 6 -71.81 -4.60 -19.73
C THR A 6 -71.56 -4.35 -18.24
N ILE A 7 -70.68 -5.12 -17.61
CA ILE A 7 -70.06 -4.73 -16.33
C ILE A 7 -68.59 -4.41 -16.60
N ALA A 8 -68.28 -3.12 -16.62
CA ALA A 8 -66.93 -2.61 -16.60
C ALA A 8 -66.29 -2.98 -15.26
N ALA A 9 -65.30 -3.88 -15.28
CA ALA A 9 -64.47 -4.17 -14.13
C ALA A 9 -63.57 -2.95 -13.83
N GLY A 10 -63.94 -2.17 -12.81
CA GLY A 10 -63.13 -1.07 -12.32
C GLY A 10 -61.80 -1.58 -11.78
N ALA A 11 -60.69 -1.02 -12.28
CA ALA A 11 -59.37 -1.24 -11.72
C ALA A 11 -59.35 -0.73 -10.26
N ALA A 12 -59.25 -1.65 -9.31
CA ALA A 12 -59.18 -1.30 -7.89
C ALA A 12 -57.89 -0.47 -7.63
N PRO A 13 -57.96 0.60 -6.83
CA PRO A 13 -56.79 1.42 -6.55
C PRO A 13 -55.77 0.63 -5.71
N LEU A 14 -54.49 0.70 -6.08
CA LEU A 14 -53.37 0.18 -5.29
C LEU A 14 -53.24 1.01 -4.00
N ILE A 15 -53.91 0.57 -2.94
CA ILE A 15 -53.82 1.22 -1.62
C ILE A 15 -52.51 0.78 -0.98
N LYS A 16 -51.52 1.68 -0.96
CA LYS A 16 -50.27 1.44 -0.22
C LYS A 16 -50.61 1.40 1.28
N PRO A 17 -50.31 0.28 1.99
CA PRO A 17 -50.59 0.19 3.42
C PRO A 17 -49.86 1.32 4.15
N ARG A 18 -50.58 2.02 5.04
CA ARG A 18 -50.03 3.12 5.82
C ARG A 18 -49.08 2.54 6.85
N THR A 19 -47.80 2.86 6.74
CA THR A 19 -46.76 2.49 7.71
C THR A 19 -47.20 2.88 9.13
N SER A 20 -47.32 1.87 10.00
CA SER A 20 -47.68 2.04 11.41
C SER A 20 -46.53 2.71 12.17
N LYS A 21 -46.84 3.27 13.36
CA LYS A 21 -45.79 3.76 14.27
C LYS A 21 -44.83 2.63 14.67
N ASP A 22 -45.35 1.42 14.76
CA ASP A 22 -44.59 0.21 15.09
C ASP A 22 -43.58 -0.16 13.99
N ASP A 23 -44.01 -0.12 12.73
CA ASP A 23 -43.12 -0.34 11.57
C ASP A 23 -41.92 0.62 11.56
N ARG A 24 -42.13 1.88 11.99
CA ARG A 24 -41.04 2.87 12.06
C ARG A 24 -40.04 2.56 13.17
N ILE A 25 -40.50 2.01 14.29
CA ILE A 25 -39.64 1.59 15.40
C ILE A 25 -38.81 0.37 14.95
N MET A 26 -39.45 -0.61 14.31
CA MET A 26 -38.76 -1.77 13.73
C MET A 26 -37.68 -1.35 12.71
N VAL A 27 -38.01 -0.46 11.77
CA VAL A 27 -37.05 0.09 10.81
C VAL A 27 -35.92 0.84 11.53
N GLY A 28 -36.22 1.57 12.61
CA GLY A 28 -35.22 2.23 13.45
C GLY A 28 -34.20 1.24 14.01
N PHE A 29 -34.66 0.12 14.58
CA PHE A 29 -33.76 -0.92 15.10
C PHE A 29 -32.92 -1.56 14.00
N ILE A 30 -33.52 -1.84 12.84
CA ILE A 30 -32.78 -2.38 11.69
C ILE A 30 -31.70 -1.40 11.24
N LEU A 31 -32.01 -0.10 11.16
CA LEU A 31 -31.02 0.92 10.81
C LEU A 31 -29.88 1.01 11.82
N VAL A 32 -30.18 0.93 13.12
CA VAL A 32 -29.15 0.91 14.17
C VAL A 32 -28.23 -0.30 14.00
N ILE A 33 -28.79 -1.49 13.75
CA ILE A 33 -27.99 -2.70 13.52
C ILE A 33 -27.16 -2.57 12.23
N CYS A 34 -27.74 -2.09 11.13
CA CYS A 34 -27.00 -1.84 9.89
C CYS A 34 -25.86 -0.85 10.09
N LEU A 35 -26.11 0.26 10.78
CA LEU A 35 -25.09 1.25 11.10
C LEU A 35 -23.99 0.65 11.97
N TYR A 36 -24.37 -0.13 12.99
CA TYR A 36 -23.43 -0.86 13.83
C TYR A 36 -22.55 -1.79 13.01
N LEU A 37 -23.11 -2.59 12.11
CA LEU A 37 -22.34 -3.50 11.24
C LEU A 37 -21.41 -2.74 10.28
N LEU A 38 -21.85 -1.61 9.74
CA LEU A 38 -20.99 -0.78 8.88
C LEU A 38 -19.79 -0.25 9.65
N ILE A 39 -19.99 0.25 10.87
CA ILE A 39 -18.91 0.81 11.69
C ILE A 39 -18.01 -0.29 12.26
N ALA A 40 -18.59 -1.38 12.76
CA ALA A 40 -17.86 -2.44 13.44
C ALA A 40 -17.14 -3.41 12.48
N LEU A 41 -17.66 -3.60 11.26
CA LEU A 41 -17.12 -4.58 10.32
C LEU A 41 -16.65 -3.94 9.01
N ALA A 42 -17.52 -3.19 8.32
CA ALA A 42 -17.19 -2.67 6.99
C ALA A 42 -16.07 -1.62 7.05
N PHE A 43 -16.07 -0.75 8.08
CA PHE A 43 -15.07 0.29 8.23
C PHE A 43 -13.66 -0.26 8.52
N PRO A 44 -13.44 -1.18 9.48
CA PRO A 44 -12.13 -1.81 9.66
C PRO A 44 -11.66 -2.57 8.43
N LEU A 45 -12.55 -3.29 7.75
CA LEU A 45 -12.19 -4.03 6.53
C LEU A 45 -11.79 -3.07 5.40
N TYR A 46 -12.52 -1.97 5.23
CA TYR A 46 -12.17 -0.90 4.29
C TYR A 46 -10.82 -0.27 4.64
N ALA A 47 -10.56 0.03 5.91
CA ALA A 47 -9.30 0.62 6.34
C ALA A 47 -8.10 -0.32 6.08
N MET A 48 -8.25 -1.61 6.36
CA MET A 48 -7.23 -2.62 6.06
C MET A 48 -7.00 -2.75 4.55
N LEU A 49 -8.08 -2.84 3.77
CA LEU A 49 -8.01 -2.94 2.31
C LEU A 49 -7.39 -1.70 1.67
N SER A 50 -7.77 -0.51 2.11
CA SER A 50 -7.24 0.76 1.61
C SER A 50 -5.74 0.88 1.85
N LYS A 51 -5.25 0.40 3.00
CA LYS A 51 -3.82 0.40 3.30
C LYS A 51 -3.04 -0.56 2.40
N SER A 52 -3.63 -1.71 2.05
CA SER A 52 -3.03 -2.67 1.11
C SER A 52 -2.86 -2.14 -0.32
N PHE A 53 -3.64 -1.12 -0.70
CA PHE A 53 -3.48 -0.43 -1.99
C PHE A 53 -2.45 0.71 -1.97
N SER A 54 -1.83 1.02 -0.82
CA SER A 54 -0.72 1.97 -0.79
C SER A 54 0.50 1.32 -1.48
N THR A 55 0.73 1.72 -2.71
CA THR A 55 1.91 1.33 -3.50
C THR A 55 3.14 2.02 -2.90
N TYR A 56 4.04 1.25 -2.28
CA TYR A 56 5.34 1.75 -1.87
C TYR A 56 6.30 1.61 -3.05
N ALA A 57 7.27 2.51 -3.16
CA ALA A 57 8.29 2.41 -4.19
C ALA A 57 9.66 2.74 -3.61
N PHE A 58 10.67 1.96 -3.99
CA PHE A 58 12.05 2.26 -3.64
C PHE A 58 12.59 3.38 -4.53
N ASP A 59 13.00 4.47 -3.90
CA ASP A 59 13.68 5.56 -4.59
C ASP A 59 15.20 5.36 -4.53
N LEU A 60 15.75 4.79 -5.60
CA LEU A 60 17.19 4.56 -5.71
C LEU A 60 18.02 5.85 -5.79
N THR A 61 17.40 7.01 -6.05
CA THR A 61 18.13 8.28 -6.03
C THR A 61 18.42 8.77 -4.62
N ASN A 62 17.70 8.24 -3.62
CA ASN A 62 17.88 8.61 -2.22
C ASN A 62 19.06 7.89 -1.56
N PHE A 63 19.67 6.89 -2.21
CA PHE A 63 20.75 6.10 -1.62
C PHE A 63 22.04 6.32 -2.39
N GLU A 64 23.13 6.56 -1.65
CA GLU A 64 24.45 6.77 -2.19
C GLU A 64 25.46 5.79 -1.60
N PHE A 65 26.43 5.41 -2.44
CA PHE A 65 27.45 4.45 -2.10
C PHE A 65 28.86 5.00 -2.35
N GLN A 66 29.78 4.52 -1.54
CA GLN A 66 31.22 4.55 -1.83
C GLN A 66 31.80 3.16 -1.58
N VAL A 67 32.77 2.77 -2.39
CA VAL A 67 33.41 1.46 -2.29
C VAL A 67 34.91 1.67 -2.11
N ASN A 68 35.52 0.88 -1.22
CA ASN A 68 36.96 0.90 -0.99
C ASN A 68 37.53 -0.51 -1.12
N THR A 69 38.31 -0.73 -2.16
CA THR A 69 38.96 -2.03 -2.47
C THR A 69 40.37 -2.16 -1.86
N GLY A 70 40.81 -1.17 -1.08
CA GLY A 70 42.16 -1.10 -0.51
C GLY A 70 42.93 0.15 -0.95
N ASP A 71 42.49 0.83 -2.01
CA ASP A 71 43.14 2.02 -2.57
C ASP A 71 42.50 3.35 -2.12
N GLY A 72 41.57 3.29 -1.17
CA GLY A 72 40.81 4.44 -0.67
C GLY A 72 39.34 4.43 -1.13
N TRP A 73 38.58 5.44 -0.72
CA TRP A 73 37.17 5.56 -1.07
C TRP A 73 36.98 6.02 -2.51
N SER A 74 36.14 5.30 -3.25
CA SER A 74 35.71 5.72 -4.58
C SER A 74 34.94 7.04 -4.56
N GLU A 75 34.73 7.62 -5.75
CA GLU A 75 33.75 8.69 -5.92
C GLU A 75 32.36 8.22 -5.46
N THR A 76 31.58 9.16 -4.93
CA THR A 76 30.19 8.93 -4.54
C THR A 76 29.33 8.71 -5.78
N PHE A 77 28.53 7.65 -5.78
CA PHE A 77 27.54 7.40 -6.81
C PHE A 77 26.22 6.96 -6.19
N SER A 78 25.11 7.27 -6.86
CA SER A 78 23.78 6.87 -6.41
C SER A 78 23.47 5.41 -6.73
N ALA A 79 22.55 4.81 -5.98
CA ALA A 79 22.02 3.49 -6.28
C ALA A 79 21.34 3.45 -7.66
N ALA A 80 20.72 4.56 -8.08
CA ALA A 80 20.12 4.69 -9.40
C ALA A 80 21.17 4.58 -10.51
N THR A 81 22.28 5.33 -10.41
CA THR A 81 23.39 5.28 -11.37
C THR A 81 24.03 3.90 -11.42
N GLN A 82 24.15 3.20 -10.29
CA GLN A 82 24.66 1.84 -10.27
C GLN A 82 23.67 0.87 -10.93
N ASN A 83 22.37 1.02 -10.66
CA ASN A 83 21.34 0.18 -11.27
C ASN A 83 21.23 0.39 -12.79
N GLU A 84 21.47 1.61 -13.30
CA GLU A 84 21.53 1.88 -14.73
C GLU A 84 22.65 1.10 -15.43
N LYS A 85 23.80 0.91 -14.75
CA LYS A 85 24.95 0.16 -15.30
C LYS A 85 24.70 -1.35 -15.35
N ILE A 86 24.13 -1.89 -14.28
CA ILE A 86 23.94 -3.35 -14.13
C ILE A 86 22.58 -3.85 -14.64
N GLN A 87 21.61 -2.93 -14.78
CA GLN A 87 20.21 -3.18 -15.16
C GLN A 87 19.53 -4.29 -14.35
N LYS A 88 19.76 -4.29 -13.03
CA LYS A 88 19.31 -5.35 -12.12
C LYS A 88 17.84 -5.21 -11.74
N PHE A 89 17.43 -4.00 -11.38
CA PHE A 89 16.06 -3.70 -10.97
C PHE A 89 15.35 -2.88 -12.04
N LYS A 90 14.17 -3.35 -12.46
CA LYS A 90 13.29 -2.58 -13.34
C LYS A 90 12.37 -1.68 -12.51
N PRO A 91 11.76 -0.64 -13.11
CA PRO A 91 10.79 0.20 -12.40
C PRO A 91 9.65 -0.60 -11.77
N GLU A 92 9.19 -1.68 -12.41
CA GLU A 92 8.18 -2.57 -11.83
C GLU A 92 8.65 -3.33 -10.57
N ASP A 93 9.95 -3.62 -10.45
CA ASP A 93 10.52 -4.34 -9.29
C ASP A 93 10.73 -3.41 -8.09
N LEU A 94 10.84 -2.11 -8.34
CA LEU A 94 10.97 -1.09 -7.29
C LEU A 94 9.64 -0.79 -6.61
N VAL A 95 8.53 -1.13 -7.27
CA VAL A 95 7.20 -1.04 -6.70
C VAL A 95 6.96 -2.23 -5.77
N THR A 96 6.65 -1.95 -4.51
CA THR A 96 6.55 -2.96 -3.47
C THR A 96 5.43 -2.68 -2.46
N SER A 97 5.26 -3.62 -1.53
CA SER A 97 4.35 -3.48 -0.39
C SER A 97 5.07 -2.90 0.83
N SER A 98 4.35 -2.67 1.93
CA SER A 98 4.92 -2.13 3.16
C SER A 98 6.03 -2.98 3.80
N ASP A 99 6.13 -4.26 3.45
CA ASP A 99 7.18 -5.18 3.96
C ASP A 99 8.19 -5.57 2.85
N GLY A 100 8.18 -4.84 1.74
CA GLY A 100 9.16 -5.01 0.68
C GLY A 100 10.57 -4.81 1.19
N ARG A 101 11.49 -5.66 0.74
CA ARG A 101 12.93 -5.52 1.02
C ARG A 101 13.68 -5.52 -0.29
N LEU A 102 14.60 -4.57 -0.43
CA LEU A 102 15.53 -4.50 -1.54
C LEU A 102 16.93 -4.56 -0.95
N ALA A 103 17.69 -5.59 -1.32
CA ALA A 103 19.04 -5.78 -0.83
C ALA A 103 20.02 -4.93 -1.65
N PRO A 104 20.75 -3.97 -1.04
CA PRO A 104 21.73 -3.15 -1.76
C PRO A 104 22.84 -3.97 -2.40
N THR A 105 23.17 -5.13 -1.82
CA THR A 105 24.21 -6.04 -2.32
C THR A 105 23.92 -6.57 -3.72
N GLU A 106 22.65 -6.62 -4.13
CA GLU A 106 22.30 -7.02 -5.49
C GLU A 106 22.75 -6.00 -6.56
N LEU A 107 23.06 -4.76 -6.14
CA LEU A 107 23.64 -3.75 -7.02
C LEU A 107 25.14 -3.98 -7.30
N PHE A 108 25.74 -4.97 -6.65
CA PHE A 108 27.17 -5.26 -6.70
C PHE A 108 27.39 -6.75 -7.02
N PRO A 109 27.51 -7.12 -8.32
CA PRO A 109 27.64 -8.52 -8.73
C PRO A 109 28.85 -9.24 -8.13
N ASP A 110 29.95 -8.50 -7.90
CA ASP A 110 31.19 -9.02 -7.32
C ASP A 110 31.21 -8.97 -5.78
N PHE A 111 30.09 -8.59 -5.16
CA PHE A 111 29.99 -8.49 -3.71
C PHE A 111 30.22 -9.85 -3.06
N SER A 112 31.08 -9.86 -2.03
CA SER A 112 31.33 -11.02 -1.20
C SER A 112 31.59 -10.57 0.23
N PHE A 113 30.86 -11.16 1.18
CA PHE A 113 31.10 -10.97 2.62
C PHE A 113 32.50 -11.40 3.08
N ARG A 114 33.24 -12.13 2.24
CA ARG A 114 34.61 -12.56 2.52
C ARG A 114 35.67 -11.66 1.86
N SER A 115 35.24 -10.67 1.08
CA SER A 115 36.14 -9.72 0.43
C SER A 115 36.68 -8.72 1.45
N PRO A 116 37.92 -8.23 1.32
CA PRO A 116 38.41 -7.09 2.10
C PRO A 116 37.79 -5.75 1.66
N THR A 117 36.92 -5.74 0.66
CA THR A 117 36.24 -4.53 0.16
C THR A 117 35.29 -3.96 1.20
N LEU A 118 35.48 -2.70 1.56
CA LEU A 118 34.60 -1.96 2.45
C LEU A 118 33.58 -1.16 1.65
N TYR A 119 32.36 -1.07 2.18
CA TYR A 119 31.28 -0.33 1.57
C TYR A 119 30.79 0.75 2.53
N LYS A 120 30.50 1.94 1.99
CA LYS A 120 29.71 2.93 2.71
C LYS A 120 28.39 3.14 2.04
N LEU A 121 27.37 3.30 2.88
CA LEU A 121 26.03 3.64 2.47
C LEU A 121 25.57 4.85 3.28
N ARG A 122 24.84 5.74 2.61
CA ARG A 122 24.01 6.75 3.26
C ARG A 122 22.70 6.93 2.52
N GLN A 123 21.72 7.48 3.21
CA GLN A 123 20.57 8.09 2.56
C GLN A 123 20.77 9.60 2.45
N VAL A 124 20.30 10.18 1.35
CA VAL A 124 20.41 11.61 1.05
C VAL A 124 19.32 12.40 1.80
N ARG A 125 18.13 11.80 1.95
CA ARG A 125 16.99 12.33 2.70
C ARG A 125 16.67 11.40 3.87
N GLY A 126 16.38 11.99 5.04
CA GLY A 126 15.96 11.28 6.25
C GLY A 126 14.46 10.95 6.30
N ASP A 127 13.82 10.80 5.14
CA ASP A 127 12.43 10.36 5.01
C ASP A 127 12.31 8.82 4.95
N THR A 128 13.44 8.12 4.77
CA THR A 128 13.51 6.67 4.71
C THR A 128 14.41 6.10 5.80
N SER A 129 14.62 4.78 5.73
CA SER A 129 15.48 4.06 6.65
C SER A 129 15.94 2.78 5.99
N PHE A 130 17.10 2.28 6.40
CA PHE A 130 17.59 0.97 6.00
C PHE A 130 17.97 0.13 7.21
N LEU A 131 18.14 -1.17 6.98
CA LEU A 131 18.53 -2.12 8.00
C LEU A 131 19.93 -2.65 7.72
N PHE A 132 20.76 -2.69 8.74
CA PHE A 132 22.00 -3.47 8.74
C PHE A 132 21.90 -4.56 9.80
N GLY A 133 21.73 -5.80 9.35
CA GLY A 133 21.37 -6.92 10.24
C GLY A 133 20.02 -6.65 10.92
N THR A 134 20.05 -6.28 12.20
CA THR A 134 18.86 -5.91 13.00
C THR A 134 18.80 -4.43 13.37
N GLU A 135 19.86 -3.67 13.07
CA GLU A 135 19.93 -2.25 13.39
C GLU A 135 19.20 -1.44 12.33
N ARG A 136 18.32 -0.53 12.79
CA ARG A 136 17.63 0.42 11.93
C ARG A 136 18.39 1.73 11.93
N VAL A 137 18.79 2.18 10.75
CA VAL A 137 19.44 3.46 10.53
C VAL A 137 18.47 4.37 9.79
N ASP A 138 18.21 5.56 10.35
CA ASP A 138 17.30 6.57 9.81
C ASP A 138 17.91 7.98 9.71
N ASP A 139 19.22 8.12 9.95
CA ASP A 139 19.98 9.36 9.73
C ASP A 139 20.50 9.50 8.29
N THR A 140 21.14 10.62 7.97
CA THR A 140 21.75 10.90 6.65
C THR A 140 23.28 10.81 6.65
N ASP A 141 23.86 10.24 7.71
CA ASP A 141 25.30 10.13 7.86
C ASP A 141 25.84 8.94 7.08
N TRP A 142 27.16 8.91 6.87
CA TRP A 142 27.82 7.79 6.22
C TRP A 142 28.03 6.65 7.20
N HIS A 143 27.52 5.46 6.86
CA HIS A 143 27.74 4.24 7.62
C HIS A 143 28.64 3.28 6.84
N GLU A 144 29.68 2.78 7.50
CA GLU A 144 30.67 1.86 6.90
C GLU A 144 30.39 0.41 7.30
N TYR A 145 30.53 -0.51 6.34
CA TYR A 145 30.25 -1.93 6.48
C TYR A 145 31.25 -2.81 5.73
#